data_AF-A0A7J9IM30-F1
#
_entry.id   AF-A0A7J9IM30-F1
#
_cell.length_a   1.000
_cell.length_b   1.000
_cell.length_c   1.000
_cell.angle_alpha   90.00
_cell.angle_beta   90.00
_cell.angle_gamma   90.00
#
_symmetry.space_group_name_H-M   'P 1'
#
loop_
_entity.id
_entity.type
_entity.pdbx_description
1 polymer ?
#
loop_
_entity_poly.entity_id
_entity_poly.type
_entity_poly.pdbx_seq_one_letter_code
_entity_poly.pdbx_strand_id
1 'polypeptide(L)' 'QIPSDVFERLPKLQELDLGINNLEGILPEEIGNMTMLRILYLDDNRIKGKKESS' A
#
# COMPACT_ATOMS: atom_id res chain seq x y z
N GLN A 1 6.29 8.21 -3.39
CA GLN A 1 5.71 7.76 -2.10
C GLN A 1 4.21 7.59 -2.26
N ILE A 2 3.62 6.67 -1.50
CA ILE A 2 2.16 6.47 -1.46
C ILE A 2 1.57 7.40 -0.39
N PRO A 3 0.58 8.24 -0.72
CA PRO A 3 -0.16 9.03 0.28
C PRO A 3 -0.95 8.10 1.21
N SER A 4 -0.84 8.28 2.53
CA SER A 4 -1.52 7.43 3.51
C SER A 4 -3.03 7.62 3.52
N ASP A 5 -3.52 8.82 3.17
CA ASP A 5 -4.95 9.18 3.19
C ASP A 5 -5.78 8.40 2.14
N VAL A 6 -5.14 7.84 1.12
CA VAL A 6 -5.81 6.96 0.14
C VAL A 6 -6.45 5.75 0.82
N PHE A 7 -5.78 5.18 1.83
CA PHE A 7 -6.22 3.97 2.50
C PHE A 7 -7.43 4.18 3.42
N GLU A 8 -7.71 5.42 3.81
CA GLU A 8 -8.87 5.79 4.61
C GLU A 8 -10.11 6.09 3.76
N ARG A 9 -9.91 6.48 2.50
CA ARG A 9 -11.00 6.95 1.60
C ARG A 9 -11.77 5.82 0.94
N LEU A 10 -11.18 4.63 0.86
CA LEU A 10 -11.71 3.51 0.08
C LEU A 10 -11.90 2.23 0.93
N PRO A 11 -12.69 2.29 2.03
CA PRO A 11 -12.78 1.19 3.00
C PRO A 11 -13.41 -0.09 2.43
N LYS A 12 -14.08 -0.02 1.28
CA LYS A 12 -14.75 -1.16 0.61
C LYS A 12 -13.95 -1.72 -0.57
N LEU A 13 -12.79 -1.15 -0.89
CA LEU A 13 -11.99 -1.62 -2.01
C LEU A 13 -11.46 -3.02 -1.70
N GLN A 14 -11.62 -3.95 -2.64
CA GLN A 14 -11.18 -5.35 -2.49
C GLN A 14 -9.87 -5.63 -3.22
N GLU A 15 -9.55 -4.83 -4.23
CA GLU A 15 -8.36 -4.99 -5.05
C GLU A 15 -7.75 -3.61 -5.31
N LEU A 16 -6.45 -3.49 -5.05
CA LEU A 16 -5.67 -2.29 -5.29
C LEU A 16 -4.43 -2.67 -6.10
N ASP A 17 -4.39 -2.22 -7.35
CA ASP A 17 -3.24 -2.38 -8.21
C ASP A 17 -2.43 -1.09 -8.26
N LEU A 18 -1.19 -1.16 -7.75
CA LEU A 18 -0.18 -0.12 -7.83
C LEU A 18 1.09 -0.63 -8.55
N GLY A 19 1.02 -1.80 -9.18
CA GLY A 19 2.14 -2.45 -9.87
C GLY A 19 2.69 -1.60 -11.01
N ILE A 20 3.94 -1.87 -11.40
CA ILE A 20 4.59 -1.28 -12.57
C ILE A 20 4.59 0.26 -12.49
N ASN A 21 5.09 0.79 -11.38
CA ASN A 21 5.18 2.23 -11.14
C ASN A 21 6.57 2.62 -10.58
N ASN A 22 6.81 3.92 -10.48
CA ASN A 22 8.03 4.45 -9.85
C ASN A 22 7.81 4.79 -8.36
N LEU A 23 6.91 4.08 -7.66
CA LEU A 23 6.66 4.33 -6.24
C LEU A 23 7.87 3.90 -5.43
N GLU A 24 8.22 4.71 -4.43
CA GLU A 24 9.34 4.48 -3.53
C GLU A 24 8.95 4.80 -2.09
N GLY A 25 9.73 4.30 -1.14
CA GLY A 25 9.51 4.51 0.29
C GLY A 25 9.05 3.22 0.98
N ILE A 26 8.26 3.36 2.04
CA ILE A 26 7.70 2.24 2.82
C ILE A 26 6.19 2.27 2.64
N LEU A 27 5.55 1.10 2.64
CA LEU A 27 4.10 1.01 2.66
C LEU A 27 3.56 1.59 3.99
N PRO A 28 2.70 2.62 3.95
CA PRO A 28 2.13 3.21 5.17
C PRO A 28 1.33 2.18 5.98
N GLU A 29 1.34 2.28 7.30
CA GLU A 29 0.65 1.33 8.19
C GLU A 29 -0.88 1.43 8.08
N GLU A 30 -1.37 2.58 7.62
CA GLU A 30 -2.76 2.90 7.35
C GLU A 30 -3.35 1.99 6.27
N ILE A 31 -2.55 1.25 5.50
CA ILE A 31 -3.09 0.20 4.63
C ILE A 31 -3.89 -0.85 5.41
N GLY A 32 -3.59 -1.02 6.71
CA GLY A 32 -4.38 -1.84 7.63
C GLY A 32 -5.83 -1.37 7.80
N ASN A 33 -6.15 -0.11 7.46
CA ASN A 33 -7.52 0.41 7.48
C ASN A 33 -8.37 -0.12 6.31
N MET A 34 -7.75 -0.64 5.25
CA MET A 34 -8.46 -1.26 4.13
C MET A 34 -8.93 -2.67 4.45
N THR A 35 -9.83 -2.79 5.43
CA THR A 35 -10.30 -4.07 5.98
C THR A 35 -10.97 -5.01 4.97
N MET A 36 -11.41 -4.48 3.82
CA MET A 36 -12.01 -5.28 2.73
C MET A 36 -11.00 -5.67 1.64
N LEU A 37 -9.77 -5.16 1.68
CA LEU A 37 -8.75 -5.41 0.66
C LEU A 37 -8.28 -6.86 0.73
N ARG A 38 -8.27 -7.52 -0.43
CA ARG A 38 -7.90 -8.93 -0.60
C ARG A 38 -6.67 -9.08 -1.47
N ILE A 39 -6.54 -8.22 -2.47
CA ILE A 39 -5.48 -8.27 -3.47
C ILE A 39 -4.79 -6.91 -3.50
N LEU A 40 -3.46 -6.93 -3.41
CA LEU A 40 -2.61 -5.77 -3.46
C LEU A 40 -1.41 -6.07 -4.36
N TYR A 41 -1.33 -5.37 -5.49
CA TYR A 41 -0.18 -5.45 -6.39
C TYR A 41 0.78 -4.28 -6.13
N LEU A 42 2.05 -4.60 -5.88
CA LEU A 42 3.14 -3.66 -5.60
C LEU A 42 4.40 -4.02 -6.39
N ASP A 43 4.32 -5.00 -7.29
CA ASP A 43 5.41 -5.44 -8.14
C ASP A 43 5.93 -4.28 -9.01
N ASP A 44 7.18 -4.41 -9.46
CA ASP A 44 7.85 -3.41 -10.29
C ASP A 44 7.77 -1.98 -9.72
N ASN A 45 8.00 -1.85 -8.41
CA ASN A 45 8.17 -0.60 -7.68
C ASN A 45 9.44 -0.63 -6.80
N ARG A 46 9.79 0.50 -6.19
CA ARG A 46 10.91 0.67 -5.24
C ARG A 46 10.43 0.74 -3.79
N ILE A 47 9.32 0.08 -3.49
CA ILE A 47 8.75 0.05 -2.13
C ILE A 47 9.53 -0.96 -1.29
N LYS A 48 9.90 -0.51 -0.09
CA LYS A 48 10.56 -1.29 0.94
C LYS A 48 9.49 -1.87 1.88
N GLY A 49 9.79 -3.04 2.45
CA GLY A 49 8.99 -3.63 3.52
C GLY A 49 8.93 -2.74 4.77
N LYS A 50 8.23 -3.22 5.80
CA LYS A 50 8.15 -2.51 7.09
C LYS A 50 9.57 -2.25 7.62
N LYS A 51 9.79 -1.10 8.27
CA LYS A 51 11.02 -0.91 9.07
C LYS A 51 11.11 -2.07 10.04
N GLU A 52 12.11 -2.93 9.88
CA GLU A 52 12.43 -3.92 10.90
C GLU A 52 12.90 -3.15 12.13
N SER A 53 12.14 -3.25 13.22
CA SER A 53 12.55 -2.77 14.53
C SER A 53 13.57 -3.76 15.09
N SER A 54 14.83 -3.64 14.68
CA SER A 54 15.97 -4.21 15.39
C SER A 54 16.39 -3.30 16.53
#